data_AF-A0A0M3JLM4-F1
#
_entry.id   AF-A0A0M3JLM4-F1
#
_cell.length_a   1.000
_cell.length_b   1.000
_cell.length_c   1.000
_cell.angle_alpha   90.00
_cell.angle_beta   90.00
_cell.angle_gamma   90.00
#
_symmetry.space_group_name_H-M   'P 1'
#
loop_
_entity.id
_entity.type
_entity.pdbx_description
1 polymer ?
#
loop_
_entity_poly.entity_id
_entity_poly.type
_entity_poly.pdbx_seq_one_letter_code
_entity_poly.pdbx_strand_id
1 'polypeptide(L)'
;MDDIDDLIEEKNLSELQKIVLNGDYWRIENRIFPPLSHNLQCVLSNLFIRTMGIHQAIRDNDITTLKQLVDDSKLACARDDRGRTPLHIAILLNRKAICQYLLLLYPDIINQSDK
;
A
#
# COMPACT_ATOMS: atom_id res chain seq x y z
N MET A 1 4.57 25.39 7.09
CA MET A 1 5.14 24.05 6.92
C MET A 1 4.00 23.16 6.50
N ASP A 2 4.17 22.35 5.46
CA ASP A 2 3.24 21.26 5.20
C ASP A 2 3.43 20.20 6.28
N ASP A 3 2.35 19.59 6.77
CA ASP A 3 2.39 18.53 7.80
C ASP A 3 3.39 17.40 7.47
N ILE A 4 3.66 17.15 6.18
CA ILE A 4 4.58 16.10 5.72
C ILE A 4 6.05 16.42 6.06
N ASP A 5 6.45 17.69 5.96
CA ASP A 5 7.84 18.07 6.22
C ASP A 5 8.14 17.89 7.71
N ASP A 6 7.21 18.29 8.58
CA ASP A 6 7.28 18.08 10.02
C ASP A 6 7.33 16.58 10.36
N LEU A 7 6.50 15.75 9.71
CA LEU A 7 6.52 14.28 9.89
C LEU A 7 7.86 13.64 9.48
N ILE A 8 8.52 14.18 8.45
CA ILE A 8 9.85 13.72 8.01
C ILE A 8 10.92 14.15 9.01
N GLU A 9 10.88 15.39 9.48
CA GLU A 9 11.80 15.92 10.51
C GLU A 9 11.67 15.13 11.82
N GLU A 10 10.44 14.84 12.25
CA GLU A 10 10.11 14.04 13.43
C GLU A 10 10.38 12.52 13.26
N LYS A 11 10.68 12.06 12.04
CA LYS A 11 10.85 10.64 11.69
C LYS A 11 9.64 9.78 12.07
N ASN A 12 8.43 10.32 11.94
CA ASN A 12 7.20 9.62 12.28
C ASN A 12 6.85 8.56 11.22
N LEU A 13 7.44 7.39 11.37
CA LEU A 13 7.25 6.25 10.46
C LEU A 13 5.80 5.82 10.33
N SER A 14 5.01 5.91 11.40
CA SER A 14 3.63 5.40 11.41
C SER A 14 2.74 6.19 10.46
N GLU A 15 2.78 7.53 10.55
CA GLU A 15 2.00 8.39 9.66
C GLU A 15 2.53 8.35 8.23
N LEU A 16 3.86 8.34 8.06
CA LEU A 16 4.45 8.23 6.72
C LEU A 16 4.07 6.92 6.04
N GLN A 17 4.06 5.79 6.76
CA GLN A 17 3.58 4.51 6.22
C GLN A 17 2.11 4.58 5.81
N LYS A 18 1.23 5.22 6.61
CA LYS A 18 -0.18 5.40 6.25
C LYS A 18 -0.35 6.18 4.95
N ILE A 19 0.45 7.22 4.72
CA ILE A 19 0.43 7.98 3.46
C ILE A 19 0.76 7.07 2.28
N VAL A 20 1.79 6.22 2.39
CA VAL A 20 2.14 5.24 1.34
C VAL A 20 1.00 4.24 1.12
N LEU A 21 0.43 3.69 2.19
CA LEU A 21 -0.68 2.74 2.13
C LEU A 21 -1.96 3.35 1.57
N ASN A 22 -2.13 4.68 1.65
CA ASN A 22 -3.26 5.39 1.06
C ASN A 22 -3.09 5.71 -0.43
N GLY A 23 -1.95 5.36 -1.04
CA GLY A 23 -1.65 5.67 -2.45
C GLY A 23 -1.02 7.05 -2.67
N ASP A 24 -0.75 7.79 -1.59
CA ASP A 24 -0.25 9.17 -1.63
C ASP A 24 1.29 9.26 -1.64
N TYR A 25 1.98 8.20 -2.07
CA TYR A 25 3.46 8.11 -2.06
C TYR A 25 4.13 9.29 -2.81
N TRP A 26 3.51 9.76 -3.89
CA TRP A 26 3.97 10.89 -4.69
C TRP A 26 4.18 12.17 -3.87
N ARG A 27 3.45 12.34 -2.75
CA ARG A 27 3.60 13.49 -1.83
C ARG A 27 4.92 13.44 -1.08
N ILE A 28 5.45 12.24 -0.85
CA ILE A 28 6.64 11.99 -0.04
C ILE A 28 7.89 11.78 -0.93
N GLU A 29 7.73 11.16 -2.11
CA GLU A 29 8.82 10.77 -3.01
C GLU A 29 9.82 11.92 -3.28
N ASN A 30 9.30 13.12 -3.55
CA ASN A 30 10.12 14.31 -3.86
C ASN A 30 10.60 15.08 -2.62
N ARG A 31 10.21 14.66 -1.41
CA ARG A 31 10.48 15.35 -0.14
C ARG A 31 11.46 14.61 0.76
N ILE A 32 11.63 13.30 0.58
CA ILE A 32 12.66 12.54 1.30
C ILE A 32 14.03 12.92 0.74
N PHE A 33 14.71 13.88 1.37
CA PHE A 33 16.05 14.28 0.99
C PHE A 33 17.09 13.18 1.33
N PRO A 34 18.01 12.82 0.41
CA PRO A 34 18.92 11.67 0.56
C PRO A 34 19.90 11.64 1.77
N PRO A 35 20.27 12.73 2.48
CA PRO A 35 21.30 12.62 3.52
C PRO A 35 20.83 12.33 4.97
N LEU A 36 19.63 12.73 5.39
CA LEU A 36 19.22 12.65 6.81
C LEU A 36 18.38 11.40 7.18
N SER A 37 17.88 10.69 6.16
CA SER A 37 16.76 9.74 6.33
C SER A 37 16.97 8.44 5.54
N HIS A 38 18.20 7.97 5.37
CA HIS A 38 18.49 6.77 4.55
C HIS A 38 17.61 5.56 4.91
N ASN A 39 17.38 5.34 6.21
CA ASN A 39 16.49 4.28 6.69
C ASN A 39 15.02 4.53 6.37
N LEU A 40 14.57 5.79 6.45
CA LEU A 40 13.19 6.18 6.16
C LEU A 40 12.87 5.97 4.66
N GLN A 41 13.78 6.41 3.79
CA GLN A 41 13.64 6.23 2.34
C GLN A 41 13.52 4.77 1.96
N CYS A 42 14.43 3.92 2.47
CA CYS A 42 14.40 2.48 2.21
C CYS A 42 13.10 1.84 2.68
N VAL A 43 12.62 2.14 3.89
CA VAL A 43 11.38 1.54 4.44
C VAL A 43 10.17 1.95 3.61
N LEU A 44 10.02 3.24 3.30
CA LEU A 44 8.85 3.75 2.57
C LEU A 44 8.88 3.33 1.10
N SER A 45 10.05 3.33 0.45
CA SER A 45 10.21 2.83 -0.92
C SER A 45 9.93 1.34 -1.01
N ASN A 46 10.45 0.53 -0.09
CA ASN A 46 10.14 -0.90 -0.04
C ASN A 46 8.64 -1.15 0.17
N LEU A 47 8.00 -0.40 1.06
CA LEU A 47 6.55 -0.48 1.27
C LEU A 47 5.77 -0.14 0.00
N PHE A 48 6.16 0.92 -0.70
CA PHE A 48 5.56 1.33 -1.97
C PHE A 48 5.70 0.24 -3.05
N ILE A 49 6.91 -0.30 -3.24
CA ILE A 49 7.18 -1.38 -4.20
C ILE A 49 6.32 -2.61 -3.89
N ARG A 50 6.16 -2.96 -2.60
CA ARG A 50 5.31 -4.08 -2.17
C ARG A 50 3.84 -3.82 -2.50
N THR A 51 3.30 -2.65 -2.17
CA THR A 51 1.93 -2.26 -2.51
C THR A 51 1.69 -2.33 -4.02
N MET A 52 2.61 -1.79 -4.82
CA MET A 52 2.54 -1.89 -6.28
C MET A 52 2.54 -3.35 -6.76
N GLY A 53 3.43 -4.17 -6.19
CA GLY A 53 3.53 -5.59 -6.50
C GLY A 53 2.24 -6.35 -6.19
N ILE A 54 1.56 -6.02 -5.09
CA ILE A 54 0.24 -6.58 -4.73
C ILE A 54 -0.77 -6.28 -5.82
N HIS A 55 -0.93 -5.01 -6.20
CA HIS A 55 -1.89 -4.63 -7.24
C HIS A 55 -1.55 -5.27 -8.59
N GLN A 56 -0.27 -5.39 -8.93
CA GLN A 56 0.19 -6.02 -10.15
C GLN A 56 -0.11 -7.53 -10.17
N ALA A 57 0.18 -8.24 -9.07
CA ALA A 57 -0.15 -9.66 -8.94
C ALA A 57 -1.64 -9.94 -9.16
N ILE A 58 -2.53 -9.03 -8.71
CA ILE A 58 -3.97 -9.15 -8.96
C ILE A 58 -4.32 -8.96 -10.44
N ARG A 59 -3.68 -7.99 -11.11
CA ARG A 59 -3.85 -7.78 -12.55
C ARG A 59 -3.44 -9.03 -13.33
N ASP A 60 -2.33 -9.63 -12.95
CA ASP A 60 -1.76 -10.82 -13.57
C ASP A 60 -2.44 -12.13 -13.14
N ASN A 61 -3.39 -12.07 -12.17
CA ASN A 61 -4.03 -13.23 -11.55
C ASN A 61 -3.05 -14.19 -10.86
N ASP A 62 -1.91 -13.68 -10.41
CA ASP A 62 -0.89 -14.45 -9.70
C ASP A 62 -1.17 -14.47 -8.20
N ILE A 63 -1.99 -15.43 -7.78
CA ILE A 63 -2.31 -15.63 -6.36
C ILE A 63 -1.08 -16.08 -5.54
N THR A 64 -0.06 -16.66 -6.19
CA THR A 64 1.13 -17.16 -5.49
C THR A 64 1.99 -15.99 -5.05
N THR A 65 2.27 -15.07 -5.97
CA THR A 65 2.98 -13.82 -5.66
C THR A 65 2.17 -12.96 -4.69
N LEU A 66 0.84 -12.88 -4.86
CA LEU A 66 -0.02 -12.16 -3.92
C LEU A 66 0.15 -12.66 -2.47
N LYS A 67 0.14 -13.98 -2.28
CA LYS A 67 0.33 -14.62 -0.96
C LYS A 67 1.68 -14.33 -0.32
N GLN A 68 2.72 -14.12 -1.14
CA GLN A 68 4.05 -13.79 -0.64
C GLN A 68 4.18 -12.31 -0.28
N LEU A 69 3.44 -11.44 -0.96
CA LEU A 69 3.51 -9.99 -0.76
C LEU A 69 2.59 -9.50 0.35
N VAL A 70 1.42 -10.12 0.53
CA VAL A 70 0.45 -9.76 1.58
C VAL A 70 0.74 -10.58 2.84
N ASP A 71 1.43 -9.98 3.80
CA ASP A 71 1.74 -10.55 5.12
C ASP A 71 1.00 -9.84 6.27
N ASP A 72 0.52 -8.61 6.06
CA ASP A 72 -0.16 -7.77 7.04
C ASP A 72 -1.51 -7.26 6.48
N SER A 73 -2.48 -7.08 7.38
CA SER A 73 -3.78 -6.46 7.10
C SER A 73 -3.63 -5.05 6.51
N LYS A 74 -2.61 -4.31 6.93
CA LYS A 74 -2.29 -2.98 6.36
C LYS A 74 -2.03 -3.04 4.86
N LEU A 75 -1.28 -4.04 4.40
CA LEU A 75 -0.97 -4.23 2.98
C LEU A 75 -2.17 -4.79 2.21
N ALA A 76 -2.98 -5.63 2.85
CA ALA A 76 -4.24 -6.07 2.28
C ALA A 76 -5.19 -4.90 2.01
N CYS A 77 -5.14 -3.83 2.81
CA CYS A 77 -5.95 -2.62 2.63
C CYS A 77 -5.25 -1.51 1.83
N ALA A 78 -4.02 -1.76 1.33
CA ALA A 78 -3.24 -0.74 0.64
C ALA A 78 -3.91 -0.30 -0.66
N ARG A 79 -3.92 1.01 -0.90
CA ARG A 79 -4.59 1.65 -2.01
C ARG A 79 -3.62 1.92 -3.16
N ASP A 80 -4.11 1.78 -4.38
CA ASP A 80 -3.38 2.21 -5.57
C ASP A 80 -3.42 3.74 -5.73
N ASP A 81 -2.78 4.23 -6.79
CA ASP A 81 -2.77 5.63 -7.21
C ASP A 81 -4.17 6.22 -7.50
N ARG A 82 -5.18 5.35 -7.64
CA ARG A 82 -6.58 5.71 -7.85
C ARG A 82 -7.42 5.56 -6.58
N GLY A 83 -6.78 5.29 -5.44
CA GLY A 83 -7.44 5.09 -4.15
C GLY A 83 -8.14 3.74 -3.99
N ARG A 84 -7.91 2.77 -4.90
CA ARG A 84 -8.59 1.47 -4.92
C ARG A 84 -7.85 0.45 -4.09
N THR A 85 -8.59 -0.30 -3.28
CA THR A 85 -8.03 -1.43 -2.52
C THR A 85 -7.71 -2.61 -3.45
N PRO A 86 -6.90 -3.58 -2.99
CA PRO A 86 -6.60 -4.78 -3.76
C PRO A 86 -7.89 -5.58 -4.05
N LEU A 87 -8.86 -5.55 -3.13
CA LEU A 87 -10.18 -6.16 -3.34
C LEU A 87 -10.98 -5.47 -4.45
N HIS A 88 -10.98 -4.13 -4.51
CA HIS A 88 -11.66 -3.39 -5.60
C HIS A 88 -11.13 -3.82 -6.96
N ILE A 89 -9.81 -3.90 -7.12
CA ILE A 89 -9.16 -4.34 -8.37
C ILE A 89 -9.51 -5.80 -8.67
N ALA A 90 -9.47 -6.68 -7.68
CA ALA A 90 -9.79 -8.10 -7.86
C ALA A 90 -11.23 -8.32 -8.33
N ILE A 91 -12.18 -7.54 -7.80
CA ILE A 91 -13.60 -7.57 -8.22
C ILE A 91 -13.73 -7.04 -9.65
N LEU A 92 -13.14 -5.88 -9.95
CA LEU A 92 -13.18 -5.25 -11.28
C LEU A 92 -12.65 -6.19 -12.38
N LEU A 93 -11.63 -6.99 -12.04
CA LEU A 93 -10.99 -7.94 -12.95
C LEU A 93 -11.56 -9.37 -12.85
N ASN A 94 -12.63 -9.57 -12.08
CA ASN A 94 -13.30 -10.86 -11.87
C ASN A 94 -12.36 -11.98 -11.37
N ARG A 95 -11.41 -11.65 -10.48
CA ARG A 95 -10.43 -12.57 -9.89
C ARG A 95 -10.99 -13.27 -8.65
N LYS A 96 -11.96 -14.16 -8.84
CA LYS A 96 -12.70 -14.82 -7.74
C LYS A 96 -11.79 -15.47 -6.67
N ALA A 97 -10.75 -16.19 -7.08
CA ALA A 97 -9.84 -16.87 -6.15
C ALA A 97 -9.07 -15.87 -5.26
N ILE A 98 -8.67 -14.73 -5.83
CA ILE A 98 -8.00 -13.65 -5.10
C ILE A 98 -8.99 -12.97 -4.15
N CYS A 99 -10.21 -12.68 -4.60
CA CYS A 99 -11.24 -12.11 -3.72
C CYS A 99 -11.52 -13.02 -2.51
N GLN A 100 -11.68 -14.33 -2.75
CA GLN A 100 -11.88 -15.31 -1.68
C GLN A 100 -10.69 -15.33 -0.71
N TYR A 101 -9.46 -15.32 -1.23
CA TYR A 101 -8.27 -15.30 -0.39
C TYR A 101 -8.18 -14.04 0.49
N LEU A 102 -8.40 -12.85 -0.10
CA LEU A 102 -8.37 -11.59 0.63
C LEU A 102 -9.47 -11.52 1.70
N LEU A 103 -10.71 -11.91 1.36
CA LEU A 103 -11.84 -11.91 2.29
C LEU A 103 -11.69 -12.95 3.41
N LEU A 104 -11.07 -14.10 3.13
CA LEU A 104 -10.87 -15.15 4.12
C LEU A 104 -9.85 -14.75 5.18
N LEU A 105 -8.77 -14.07 4.79
CA LEU A 105 -7.70 -13.67 5.72
C LEU A 105 -7.93 -12.29 6.34
N TYR A 106 -8.58 -11.39 5.61
CA TYR A 106 -8.73 -9.99 5.99
C TYR A 106 -10.18 -9.54 5.79
N PRO A 107 -11.14 -10.04 6.61
CA PRO A 107 -12.56 -9.72 6.43
C PRO A 107 -12.85 -8.21 6.53
N ASP A 108 -12.03 -7.45 7.27
CA ASP A 108 -12.19 -6.01 7.47
C ASP A 108 -11.98 -5.18 6.19
N ILE A 109 -11.38 -5.76 5.15
CA ILE A 109 -11.15 -5.11 3.86
C ILE A 109 -12.48 -4.67 3.19
N ILE A 110 -13.59 -5.35 3.49
CA ILE A 110 -14.90 -5.05 2.93
C ILE A 110 -15.47 -3.71 3.43
N ASN A 111 -15.05 -3.28 4.61
CA ASN A 111 -15.53 -2.05 5.24
C ASN A 111 -14.77 -0.81 4.75
N GLN A 112 -13.74 -1.00 3.91
CA GLN A 112 -12.97 0.08 3.34
C GLN A 112 -13.71 0.64 2.12
N SER A 113 -14.38 1.78 2.29
CA SER A 113 -15.02 2.47 1.17
C SER A 113 -13.96 3.02 0.19
N ASP A 114 -14.21 2.86 -1.12
CA ASP A 114 -13.63 3.75 -2.14
C ASP A 114 -13.96 5.19 -1.71
N LYS A 115 -12.94 6.05 -1.70
CA LYS A 115 -13.10 7.44 -1.26
C LYS A 115 -13.79 8.26 -2.35
#